data_AF-A0A9D8IPF7-F1
#
_entry.id   AF-A0A9D8IPF7-F1
#
_cell.length_a   1.000
_cell.length_b   1.000
_cell.length_c   1.000
_cell.angle_alpha   90.00
_cell.angle_beta   90.00
_cell.angle_gamma   90.00
#
_symmetry.space_group_name_H-M   'P 1'
#
loop_
_entity.id
_entity.type
_entity.pdbx_description
1 polymer ?
#
loop_
_entity_poly.entity_id
_entity_poly.type
_entity_poly.pdbx_seq_one_letter_code
_entity_poly.pdbx_strand_id
1 'polypeptide(L)'
;MLPEVSSDPHASAAPRGPARGIRCGERGCLRDARRFRRDGRGSSRRAFTLIEVLIVVVILSIVAALAVPRVISAMTDSRLEAAQARGRQLLTLVVRYNQFFPATAIPVVDGPIAPAELGKLVTVGYCVADDLINPVDAAKGWSFAGPNLVPTP
;
A
#
# COMPACT_ATOMS: atom_id res chain seq x y z
N MET A 1 13.92 -38.69 38.17
CA MET A 1 12.68 -39.21 38.77
C MET A 1 11.52 -38.56 38.00
N LEU A 2 11.04 -39.19 36.93
CA LEU A 2 9.76 -38.86 36.29
C LEU A 2 8.65 -39.64 37.04
N PRO A 3 7.38 -39.23 36.89
CA PRO A 3 6.59 -39.93 35.87
C PRO A 3 5.78 -39.00 34.94
N GLU A 4 5.69 -39.46 33.70
CA GLU A 4 4.66 -39.12 32.70
C GLU A 4 3.23 -39.45 33.17
N VAL A 5 2.24 -38.72 32.63
CA VAL A 5 0.86 -39.10 32.21
C VAL A 5 0.06 -37.79 32.16
N SER A 6 -0.59 -37.29 31.10
CA SER A 6 -1.60 -37.80 30.17
C SER A 6 -1.72 -36.71 29.08
N SER A 7 -1.48 -36.89 27.77
CA SER A 7 -2.28 -37.64 26.79
C SER A 7 -3.76 -37.24 26.71
N ASP A 8 -4.04 -36.06 26.11
CA ASP A 8 -5.35 -35.80 25.48
C ASP A 8 -5.15 -35.29 24.04
N PRO A 9 -5.39 -36.13 23.02
CA PRO A 9 -5.51 -35.72 21.63
C PRO A 9 -6.99 -35.46 21.30
N HIS A 10 -7.46 -34.23 21.47
CA HIS A 10 -8.76 -33.86 20.91
C HIS A 10 -8.65 -33.63 19.40
N ALA A 11 -8.84 -34.74 18.70
CA ALA A 11 -9.51 -34.89 17.40
C ALA A 11 -9.95 -33.56 16.75
N SER A 12 -9.36 -33.18 15.61
CA SER A 12 -9.76 -33.67 14.30
C SER A 12 -11.28 -33.77 14.13
N ALA A 13 -11.90 -32.62 13.84
CA ALA A 13 -13.20 -32.55 13.20
C ALA A 13 -13.13 -31.48 12.10
N ALA A 14 -12.57 -31.85 10.96
CA ALA A 14 -12.74 -31.12 9.72
C ALA A 14 -14.23 -31.19 9.31
N PRO A 15 -14.93 -30.07 9.09
CA PRO A 15 -16.14 -30.11 8.30
C PRO A 15 -15.76 -30.35 6.84
N ARG A 16 -16.02 -31.57 6.39
CA ARG A 16 -16.06 -31.96 4.99
C ARG A 16 -17.18 -31.18 4.29
N GLY A 17 -16.83 -30.47 3.23
CA GLY A 17 -17.65 -30.40 2.02
C GLY A 17 -17.88 -29.01 1.42
N PRO A 18 -17.32 -28.72 0.23
CA PRO A 18 -18.00 -27.93 -0.76
C PRO A 18 -18.78 -28.88 -1.67
N ALA A 19 -20.05 -29.12 -1.35
CA ALA A 19 -20.97 -29.83 -2.23
C ALA A 19 -22.29 -29.07 -2.35
N ARG A 20 -22.22 -27.90 -3.01
CA ARG A 20 -23.38 -27.32 -3.68
C ARG A 20 -22.98 -26.96 -5.09
N GLY A 21 -23.19 -27.92 -5.99
CA GLY A 21 -23.34 -27.64 -7.41
C GLY A 21 -24.50 -26.67 -7.60
N ILE A 22 -24.18 -25.44 -7.97
CA ILE A 22 -25.15 -24.57 -8.62
C ILE A 22 -25.07 -24.92 -10.10
N ARG A 23 -26.10 -25.67 -10.51
CA ARG A 23 -26.45 -25.93 -11.90
C ARG A 23 -26.39 -24.63 -12.71
N CYS A 24 -25.80 -24.70 -13.90
CA CYS A 24 -26.09 -23.78 -14.98
C CYS A 24 -27.62 -23.62 -15.11
N GLY A 25 -28.09 -22.41 -14.83
CA GLY A 25 -29.45 -21.95 -15.05
C GLY A 25 -29.36 -20.59 -15.74
N GLU A 26 -29.43 -20.67 -17.06
CA GLU A 26 -29.91 -19.69 -18.02
C GLU A 26 -30.42 -18.34 -17.47
N ARG A 27 -30.01 -17.26 -18.15
CA ARG A 27 -30.46 -15.85 -18.05
C ARG A 27 -29.59 -14.95 -17.17
N GLY A 28 -28.35 -14.76 -17.61
CA GLY A 28 -27.46 -13.71 -17.14
C GLY A 28 -26.36 -13.50 -18.15
N CYS A 29 -26.74 -13.19 -19.38
CA CYS A 29 -25.83 -12.88 -20.47
C CYS A 29 -24.89 -11.75 -20.01
N LEU A 30 -23.65 -12.10 -19.66
CA LEU A 30 -22.52 -11.20 -19.52
C LEU A 30 -22.27 -10.54 -20.89
N ARG A 31 -23.12 -9.59 -21.26
CA ARG A 31 -23.00 -8.77 -22.46
C ARG A 31 -22.08 -7.61 -22.14
N ASP A 32 -20.80 -7.89 -21.97
CA ASP A 32 -19.82 -6.80 -21.98
C ASP A 32 -18.41 -7.21 -22.42
N ALA A 33 -18.32 -7.97 -23.52
CA ALA A 33 -17.01 -8.35 -24.07
C ALA A 33 -16.91 -8.34 -25.60
N ARG A 34 -17.93 -7.88 -26.34
CA ARG A 34 -17.89 -7.88 -27.83
C ARG A 34 -18.68 -6.73 -28.48
N ARG A 35 -18.45 -5.47 -28.09
CA ARG A 35 -18.96 -4.29 -28.84
C ARG A 35 -17.89 -3.43 -29.54
N PHE A 36 -16.70 -3.98 -29.79
CA PHE A 36 -15.72 -3.37 -30.70
C PHE A 36 -15.36 -4.24 -31.92
N ARG A 37 -16.18 -5.26 -32.24
CA ARG A 37 -16.00 -6.06 -33.46
C ARG A 37 -17.33 -6.40 -34.15
N ARG A 38 -17.89 -5.40 -34.85
CA ARG A 38 -18.48 -5.53 -36.20
C ARG A 38 -19.21 -4.23 -36.54
N ASP A 39 -18.51 -3.35 -37.26
CA ASP A 39 -19.09 -2.50 -38.30
C ASP A 39 -18.01 -2.35 -39.37
N GLY A 40 -17.85 -3.43 -40.13
CA GLY A 40 -16.94 -3.54 -41.25
C GLY A 40 -17.71 -4.06 -42.45
N ARG A 41 -18.59 -3.24 -43.02
CA ARG A 41 -19.05 -3.40 -44.40
C ARG A 41 -19.44 -2.04 -44.99
N GLY A 42 -18.41 -1.39 -45.51
CA GLY A 42 -18.44 -0.09 -46.16
C GLY A 42 -17.02 0.44 -46.15
N SER A 43 -16.26 0.17 -47.22
CA SER A 43 -14.89 0.64 -47.37
C SER A 43 -14.88 2.16 -47.58
N SER A 44 -15.18 2.90 -46.53
CA SER A 44 -14.82 4.30 -46.39
C SER A 44 -13.31 4.33 -46.20
N ARG A 45 -12.58 4.77 -47.23
CA ARG A 45 -11.18 5.18 -47.07
C ARG A 45 -11.18 6.33 -46.07
N ARG A 46 -10.90 6.01 -44.79
CA ARG A 46 -10.69 7.00 -43.73
C ARG A 46 -9.35 7.68 -44.00
N ALA A 47 -9.41 8.85 -44.61
CA ALA A 47 -8.26 9.75 -44.66
C ALA A 47 -8.09 10.36 -43.27
N PHE A 48 -7.20 9.78 -42.46
CA PHE A 48 -6.61 10.47 -41.31
C PHE A 48 -5.66 11.51 -41.88
N THR A 49 -6.00 12.78 -41.77
CA THR A 49 -5.08 13.82 -42.20
C THR A 49 -3.96 13.94 -41.17
N LEU A 50 -2.70 14.08 -41.62
CA LEU A 50 -1.58 14.28 -40.70
C LEU A 50 -1.77 15.56 -39.86
N ILE A 51 -2.40 16.58 -40.44
CA ILE A 51 -2.72 17.83 -39.76
C ILE A 51 -3.72 17.64 -38.61
N GLU A 52 -4.64 16.69 -38.71
CA GLU A 52 -5.62 16.39 -37.67
C GLU A 52 -5.01 15.73 -36.45
N VAL A 53 -4.00 14.88 -36.63
CA VAL A 53 -3.20 14.38 -35.50
C VAL A 53 -2.23 15.45 -35.00
N LEU A 54 -1.66 16.26 -35.91
CA LEU A 54 -0.70 17.32 -35.57
C LEU A 54 -1.29 18.35 -34.61
N ILE A 55 -2.47 18.88 -34.91
CA ILE A 55 -3.09 19.90 -34.04
C ILE A 55 -3.48 19.33 -32.67
N VAL A 56 -3.90 18.05 -32.62
CA VAL A 56 -4.28 17.40 -31.37
C VAL A 56 -3.06 17.25 -30.46
N VAL A 57 -1.93 16.75 -30.97
CA VAL A 57 -0.71 16.62 -30.14
C VAL A 57 -0.15 17.99 -29.72
N VAL A 58 -0.34 19.04 -30.53
CA VAL A 58 0.04 20.42 -30.17
C VAL A 58 -0.83 20.95 -29.03
N ILE A 59 -2.15 20.74 -29.06
CA ILE A 59 -3.01 21.20 -27.96
C ILE A 59 -2.76 20.36 -26.70
N LEU A 60 -2.60 19.04 -26.85
CA LEU A 60 -2.29 18.15 -25.73
C LEU A 60 -0.94 18.47 -25.09
N SER A 61 0.08 18.89 -25.86
CA SER A 61 1.38 19.26 -25.30
C SER A 61 1.29 20.53 -24.45
N ILE A 62 0.49 21.52 -24.85
CA ILE A 62 0.25 22.75 -24.07
C ILE A 62 -0.47 22.41 -22.76
N VAL A 63 -1.54 21.61 -22.81
CA VAL A 63 -2.28 21.20 -21.61
C VAL A 63 -1.40 20.37 -20.68
N ALA A 64 -0.66 19.39 -21.22
CA ALA A 64 0.21 18.53 -20.43
C ALA A 64 1.34 19.34 -19.77
N ALA A 65 1.93 20.32 -20.46
CA ALA A 65 2.99 21.17 -19.91
C ALA A 65 2.56 21.92 -18.64
N LEU A 66 1.30 22.34 -18.56
CA LEU A 66 0.76 23.03 -17.38
C LEU A 66 0.23 22.06 -16.32
N ALA A 67 -0.34 20.93 -16.73
CA ALA A 67 -0.97 19.96 -15.83
C ALA A 67 0.07 19.10 -15.07
N VAL A 68 1.10 18.60 -15.74
CA VAL A 68 2.10 17.69 -15.16
C VAL A 68 2.82 18.26 -13.93
N PRO A 69 3.36 19.49 -13.92
CA PRO A 69 4.08 20.00 -12.74
C PRO A 69 3.17 20.14 -11.51
N ARG A 70 1.88 20.46 -11.71
CA ARG A 70 0.90 20.58 -10.63
C ARG A 70 0.63 19.24 -9.97
N VAL A 71 0.50 18.18 -10.75
CA VAL A 71 0.27 16.83 -10.26
C VAL A 71 1.48 16.30 -9.48
N ILE A 72 2.70 16.56 -9.97
CA ILE A 72 3.93 16.13 -9.28
C ILE A 72 4.04 16.80 -7.91
N SER A 73 3.77 18.10 -7.80
CA SER A 73 3.76 18.81 -6.51
C SER A 73 2.73 18.22 -5.55
N ALA A 74 1.51 17.96 -6.02
CA ALA A 74 0.48 17.36 -5.17
C ALA A 74 0.87 15.93 -4.69
N MET A 75 1.56 15.17 -5.55
CA MET A 75 2.09 13.86 -5.17
C MET A 75 3.21 13.96 -4.13
N THR A 76 4.11 14.94 -4.23
CA THR A 76 5.15 15.13 -3.21
C THR A 76 4.56 15.56 -1.87
N ASP A 77 3.56 16.43 -1.89
CA ASP A 77 2.89 16.92 -0.68
C ASP A 77 2.12 15.78 0.01
N SER A 78 1.37 14.98 -0.75
CA SER A 78 0.64 13.83 -0.20
C SER A 78 1.57 12.76 0.39
N ARG A 79 2.78 12.56 -0.17
CA ARG A 79 3.79 11.67 0.43
C ARG A 79 4.30 12.20 1.75
N LEU A 80 4.56 13.51 1.84
CA LEU A 80 5.01 14.14 3.08
C LEU A 80 3.93 14.06 4.16
N GLU A 81 2.68 14.34 3.82
CA GLU A 81 1.55 14.20 4.75
C GLU A 81 1.36 12.76 5.21
N ALA A 82 1.44 11.78 4.30
CA ALA A 82 1.38 10.37 4.63
C ALA A 82 2.53 9.95 5.56
N ALA A 83 3.73 10.47 5.36
CA ALA A 83 4.88 10.23 6.23
C ALA A 83 4.66 10.79 7.64
N GLN A 84 4.14 12.01 7.75
CA GLN A 84 3.81 12.60 9.05
C GLN A 84 2.71 11.82 9.78
N ALA A 85 1.69 11.35 9.05
CA ALA A 85 0.64 10.51 9.62
C ALA A 85 1.21 9.17 10.13
N ARG A 86 2.05 8.51 9.34
CA ARG A 86 2.76 7.29 9.76
C ARG A 86 3.66 7.53 10.97
N GLY A 87 4.38 8.65 11.02
CA GLY A 87 5.21 9.02 12.16
C GLY A 87 4.42 9.11 13.46
N ARG A 88 3.22 9.70 13.45
CA ARG A 88 2.31 9.74 14.62
C ARG A 88 1.82 8.36 15.05
N GLN A 89 1.56 7.46 14.09
CA GLN A 89 1.18 6.08 14.38
C GLN A 89 2.35 5.34 15.06
N LEU A 90 3.55 5.42 14.47
CA LEU A 90 4.76 4.81 15.02
C LEU A 90 5.08 5.36 16.41
N LEU A 91 4.94 6.67 16.64
CA LEU A 91 5.11 7.28 17.96
C LEU A 91 4.20 6.61 19.00
N THR A 92 2.93 6.41 18.67
CA THR A 92 1.97 5.75 19.57
C THR A 92 2.41 4.33 19.92
N LEU A 93 2.96 3.60 18.95
CA LEU A 93 3.51 2.26 19.15
C LEU A 93 4.79 2.29 20.01
N VAL A 94 5.68 3.25 19.80
CA VAL A 94 6.91 3.42 20.60
C VAL A 94 6.56 3.73 22.06
N VAL A 95 5.62 4.65 22.30
CA VAL A 95 5.16 4.98 23.66
C VAL A 95 4.55 3.74 24.33
N ARG A 96 3.71 3.00 23.62
CA ARG A 96 3.14 1.73 24.11
C ARG A 96 4.24 0.72 24.43
N TYR A 97 5.20 0.52 23.53
CA TYR A 97 6.31 -0.41 23.72
C TYR A 97 7.13 -0.03 24.97
N ASN A 98 7.45 1.25 25.13
CA ASN A 98 8.23 1.75 26.27
C ASN A 98 7.51 1.59 27.61
N GLN A 99 6.17 1.60 27.63
CA GLN A 99 5.38 1.33 28.83
C GLN A 99 5.43 -0.15 29.25
N PHE A 100 5.40 -1.09 28.29
CA PHE A 100 5.42 -2.53 28.59
C PHE A 100 6.82 -3.10 28.78
N PHE A 101 7.83 -2.51 28.14
CA PHE A 101 9.21 -2.99 28.14
C PHE A 101 10.20 -1.89 28.56
N PRO A 102 10.15 -1.43 29.83
CA PRO A 102 11.00 -0.32 30.29
C PRO A 102 12.50 -0.65 30.27
N ALA A 103 12.88 -1.92 30.45
CA ALA A 103 14.28 -2.34 30.45
C ALA A 103 14.95 -2.29 29.07
N THR A 104 14.17 -2.36 27.98
CA THR A 104 14.64 -2.35 26.59
C THR A 104 13.99 -1.21 25.80
N ALA A 105 13.62 -0.14 26.49
CA ALA A 105 12.93 1.01 25.92
C ALA A 105 13.70 1.62 24.75
N ILE A 106 12.95 2.11 23.77
CA ILE A 106 13.48 2.83 22.62
C ILE A 106 13.78 4.26 23.07
N PRO A 107 15.02 4.74 22.89
CA PRO A 107 15.40 6.08 23.32
C PRO A 107 14.65 7.14 22.50
N VAL A 108 13.98 8.05 23.19
CA VAL A 108 13.34 9.23 22.59
C VAL A 108 14.29 10.41 22.76
N VAL A 109 15.28 10.48 21.89
CA VAL A 109 16.29 11.54 21.85
C VAL A 109 16.24 12.17 20.46
N ASP A 110 16.33 13.50 20.40
CA ASP A 110 16.35 14.23 19.14
C ASP A 110 17.44 13.70 18.21
N GLY A 111 17.06 13.41 16.96
CA GLY A 111 17.97 12.90 15.93
C GLY A 111 17.53 11.57 15.30
N PRO A 112 18.37 11.03 14.40
CA PRO A 112 18.07 9.81 13.66
C PRO A 112 17.96 8.60 14.58
N ILE A 113 16.93 7.79 14.35
CA ILE A 113 16.70 6.53 15.06
C ILE A 113 17.30 5.41 14.23
N ALA A 114 18.13 4.56 14.86
CA ALA A 114 18.67 3.40 14.18
C ALA A 114 17.53 2.45 13.76
N PRO A 115 17.54 1.88 12.53
CA PRO A 115 16.50 0.96 12.08
C PRO A 115 16.27 -0.23 13.02
N ALA A 116 17.33 -0.70 13.68
CA ALA A 116 17.27 -1.78 14.65
C ALA A 116 16.41 -1.45 15.89
N GLU A 117 16.36 -0.18 16.30
CA GLU A 117 15.56 0.25 17.45
C GLU A 117 14.07 0.17 17.14
N LEU A 118 13.65 0.64 15.97
CA LEU A 118 12.26 0.49 15.53
C LEU A 118 11.93 -0.97 15.17
N GLY A 119 12.91 -1.77 14.74
CA GLY A 119 12.76 -3.20 14.49
C GLY A 119 12.23 -3.99 15.70
N LYS A 120 12.43 -3.50 16.94
CA LYS A 120 11.86 -4.09 18.15
C LYS A 120 10.33 -4.12 18.11
N LEU A 121 9.67 -3.15 17.46
CA LEU A 121 8.21 -3.13 17.32
C LEU A 121 7.72 -4.28 16.44
N VAL A 122 8.49 -4.62 15.40
CA VAL A 122 8.18 -5.74 14.50
C VAL A 122 8.36 -7.07 15.22
N THR A 123 9.44 -7.22 15.97
CA THR A 123 9.71 -8.45 16.74
C THR A 123 8.64 -8.73 17.79
N VAL A 124 8.08 -7.70 18.42
CA VAL A 124 6.97 -7.84 19.38
C VAL A 124 5.61 -7.97 18.69
N GLY A 125 5.53 -7.71 17.39
CA GLY A 125 4.31 -7.86 16.59
C GLY A 125 3.36 -6.66 16.68
N TYR A 126 3.86 -5.46 17.00
CA TYR A 126 3.05 -4.24 16.98
C TYR A 126 2.79 -3.71 15.57
N CYS A 127 3.69 -4.01 14.62
CA CYS A 127 3.58 -3.62 13.22
C CYS A 127 4.37 -4.59 12.33
N VAL A 128 4.20 -4.49 11.02
CA VAL A 128 5.04 -5.23 10.04
C VAL A 128 6.22 -4.38 9.58
N ALA A 129 7.25 -5.01 9.01
CA ALA A 129 8.44 -4.31 8.50
C ALA A 129 8.10 -3.19 7.49
N ASP A 130 7.04 -3.38 6.69
CA ASP A 130 6.60 -2.42 5.68
C ASP A 130 6.01 -1.13 6.28
N ASP A 131 5.56 -1.17 7.54
CA ASP A 131 5.02 0.00 8.24
C ASP A 131 6.14 0.96 8.67
N LEU A 132 7.37 0.46 8.82
CA LEU A 132 8.55 1.24 9.15
C LEU A 132 9.17 1.93 7.93
N ILE A 133 8.70 1.63 6.72
CA ILE A 133 9.23 2.25 5.50
C ILE A 133 8.73 3.69 5.42
N ASN A 134 9.66 4.63 5.27
CA ASN A 134 9.36 6.04 5.04
C ASN A 134 8.81 6.22 3.61
N PRO A 135 7.59 6.78 3.43
CA PRO A 135 7.00 6.95 2.11
C PRO A 135 7.58 8.15 1.31
N VAL A 136 8.38 9.03 1.94
CA VAL A 136 9.11 10.11 1.24
C VAL A 136 10.33 9.53 0.54
N ASP A 137 11.14 8.76 1.26
CA ASP A 137 12.32 8.06 0.75
C ASP A 137 12.51 6.75 1.52
N ALA A 138 12.37 5.62 0.82
CA ALA A 138 12.50 4.30 1.41
C ALA A 138 13.94 3.95 1.86
N ALA A 139 14.95 4.67 1.38
CA ALA A 139 16.33 4.52 1.83
C ALA A 139 16.62 5.28 3.13
N LYS A 140 15.71 6.19 3.53
CA LYS A 140 15.83 7.04 4.71
C LYS A 140 15.00 6.49 5.86
N GLY A 141 15.54 6.64 7.07
CA GLY A 141 14.88 6.20 8.29
C GLY A 141 13.95 7.27 8.87
N TRP A 142 13.75 7.16 10.18
CA TRP A 142 12.97 8.10 10.97
C TRP A 142 13.86 8.82 11.97
N SER A 143 13.50 10.04 12.33
CA SER A 143 14.16 10.80 13.39
C SER A 143 13.15 11.35 14.38
N PHE A 144 13.55 11.49 15.64
CA PHE A 144 12.81 12.30 16.59
C PHE A 144 13.16 13.77 16.41
N ALA A 145 12.12 14.61 16.38
CA ALA A 145 12.20 16.06 16.42
C ALA A 145 11.23 16.55 17.50
N GLY A 146 11.76 16.77 18.70
CA GLY A 146 10.97 16.97 19.91
C GLY A 146 10.08 15.75 20.19
N PRO A 147 8.79 15.94 20.50
CA PRO A 147 7.87 14.84 20.78
C PRO A 147 7.39 14.11 19.51
N ASN A 148 7.83 14.52 18.32
CA ASN A 148 7.32 14.02 17.05
C ASN A 148 8.34 13.11 16.37
N LEU A 149 7.82 12.05 15.77
CA LEU A 149 8.58 11.14 14.93
C LEU A 149 8.37 11.56 13.48
N VAL A 150 9.43 12.04 12.83
CA VAL A 150 9.38 12.65 11.49
C VAL A 150 10.23 11.86 10.50
N PRO A 151 9.85 11.83 9.21
CA PRO A 151 10.69 11.22 8.17
C PRO A 151 12.03 11.96 8.11
N THR A 152 13.13 11.24 8.01
CA THR A 152 14.41 11.89 7.71
C THR A 152 14.39 12.42 6.27
N PRO A 153 14.88 13.66 6.04
CA PRO A 153 14.97 14.24 4.70
C PRO A 153 16.04 13.58 3.82
#